data_AF-A0A970N2W2-F1
#
_entry.id   AF-A0A970N2W2-F1
#
_cell.length_a   1.000
_cell.length_b   1.000
_cell.length_c   1.000
_cell.angle_alpha   90.00
_cell.angle_beta   90.00
_cell.angle_gamma   90.00
#
_symmetry.space_group_name_H-M   'P 1'
#
loop_
_entity.id
_entity.type
_entity.pdbx_description
1 polymer ?
#
loop_
_entity_poly.entity_id
_entity_poly.type
_entity_poly.pdbx_seq_one_letter_code
_entity_poly.pdbx_strand_id
1 'polypeptide(L)' 'MKYLEDFAYKRVFDFSYIIDLTGNKDLASQTVQNYLAKGYIKRIKRNLYAAVSFEKKRNNSNKI' A
#
# COMPACT_ATOMS: atom_id res chain seq x y z
N MET A 1 1.42 6.45 9.48
CA MET A 1 2.03 5.25 8.86
C MET A 1 3.16 5.72 7.97
N LYS A 2 4.41 5.29 8.21
CA LYS A 2 5.61 5.90 7.61
C LYS A 2 5.68 5.86 6.06
N TYR A 3 5.19 4.78 5.45
CA TYR A 3 5.39 4.46 4.03
C TYR A 3 4.09 4.52 3.20
N LEU A 4 3.03 5.11 3.77
CA LEU A 4 1.72 5.11 3.14
C LEU A 4 1.69 5.93 1.85
N GLU A 5 2.36 7.08 1.85
CA GLU A 5 2.46 7.96 0.68
C GLU A 5 3.28 7.31 -0.44
N ASP A 6 4.39 6.64 -0.09
CA ASP A 6 5.22 5.90 -1.05
C ASP A 6 4.41 4.81 -1.77
N PHE A 7 3.67 4.01 -1.00
CA PHE A 7 2.80 2.96 -1.56
C PHE A 7 1.68 3.56 -2.42
N ALA A 8 1.05 4.65 -1.97
CA ALA A 8 0.01 5.34 -2.71
C ALA A 8 0.54 5.93 -4.02
N TYR A 9 1.73 6.51 -4.02
CA TYR A 9 2.40 7.05 -5.20
C TYR A 9 2.78 5.95 -6.18
N LYS A 10 3.41 4.87 -5.69
CA LYS A 10 3.87 3.75 -6.52
C LYS A 10 2.72 2.94 -7.11
N ARG A 11 1.55 2.92 -6.43
CA ARG A 11 0.31 2.19 -6.78
C ARG A 11 0.44 0.67 -6.78
N VAL A 12 1.37 0.12 -7.56
CA VAL A 12 1.63 -1.32 -7.67
C VAL A 12 3.13 -1.57 -7.50
N PHE A 13 3.49 -2.50 -6.63
CA PHE A 13 4.89 -2.75 -6.25
C PHE A 13 5.11 -4.20 -5.78
N ASP A 14 6.37 -4.63 -5.82
CA ASP A 14 6.81 -5.93 -5.32
C ASP A 14 7.48 -5.80 -3.95
N PHE A 15 7.93 -6.92 -3.37
CA PHE A 15 8.62 -6.91 -2.09
C PHE A 15 10.00 -6.26 -2.17
N SER A 16 10.68 -6.30 -3.32
CA SER A 16 11.99 -5.69 -3.51
C SER A 16 11.92 -4.18 -3.32
N TYR A 17 10.93 -3.52 -3.92
CA TYR A 17 10.66 -2.10 -3.68
C TYR A 17 10.47 -1.78 -2.19
N ILE A 18 9.82 -2.66 -1.45
CA ILE A 18 9.59 -2.46 -0.01
C ILE A 18 10.89 -2.63 0.77
N ILE A 19 11.78 -3.56 0.38
CA ILE A 19 13.12 -3.70 0.95
C ILE A 19 13.93 -2.44 0.70
N ASP A 20 13.89 -1.89 -0.52
CA ASP A 20 14.62 -0.66 -0.86
C ASP A 20 14.10 0.52 -0.03
N LEU A 21 12.79 0.58 0.20
CA LEU A 21 12.16 1.64 0.99
C LEU A 21 12.47 1.54 2.50
N THR A 22 12.55 0.32 3.05
CA THR A 22 12.85 0.10 4.47
C THR A 22 14.35 0.02 4.76
N GLY A 23 15.18 -0.26 3.75
CA GLY A 23 16.61 -0.56 3.88
C GLY A 23 16.91 -1.89 4.58
N ASN A 24 15.88 -2.68 4.92
CA ASN A 24 16.03 -3.90 5.71
C ASN A 24 14.90 -4.89 5.41
N LYS A 25 15.26 -6.15 5.13
CA LYS A 25 14.34 -7.22 4.74
C LYS A 25 13.35 -7.62 5.84
N ASP A 26 13.79 -7.67 7.09
CA ASP A 26 12.93 -8.02 8.22
C ASP A 26 11.91 -6.91 8.49
N LEU A 27 12.36 -5.65 8.42
CA LEU A 27 11.48 -4.49 8.50
C LEU A 27 10.49 -4.44 7.33
N ALA A 28 10.91 -4.82 6.11
CA ALA A 28 10.03 -4.92 4.96
C ALA A 28 8.94 -5.98 5.19
N SER A 29 9.29 -7.15 5.74
CA SER A 29 8.36 -8.23 6.05
C SER A 29 7.30 -7.77 7.07
N GLN A 30 7.75 -7.15 8.18
CA GLN A 30 6.85 -6.60 9.20
C GLN A 30 5.96 -5.49 8.64
N THR A 31 6.52 -4.62 7.79
CA THR A 31 5.79 -3.55 7.11
C THR A 31 4.69 -4.13 6.23
N VAL A 32 5.00 -5.11 5.38
CA VAL A 32 3.98 -5.78 4.53
C VAL A 32 2.85 -6.37 5.35
N GLN A 33 3.18 -7.12 6.40
CA GLN A 33 2.16 -7.76 7.24
C GLN A 33 1.26 -6.73 7.91
N ASN A 34 1.84 -5.66 8.47
CA ASN A 34 1.10 -4.60 9.14
C ASN A 34 0.18 -3.83 8.16
N TYR A 35 0.66 -3.53 6.96
CA TYR A 35 -0.11 -2.78 5.97
C TYR A 35 -1.20 -3.64 5.32
N LEU A 36 -0.97 -4.94 5.13
CA LEU A 36 -2.01 -5.89 4.72
C LEU A 36 -3.10 -6.00 5.79
N ALA A 37 -2.71 -6.18 7.06
CA ALA A 37 -3.65 -6.31 8.18
C ALA A 37 -4.54 -5.08 8.35
N LYS A 38 -4.00 -3.89 8.06
CA LYS A 38 -4.74 -2.62 8.12
C LYS A 38 -5.47 -2.26 6.82
N GLY A 39 -5.35 -3.07 5.77
CA GLY A 39 -6.02 -2.85 4.50
C GLY A 39 -5.47 -1.67 3.68
N TYR A 40 -4.26 -1.18 3.99
CA TYR A 40 -3.61 -0.12 3.22
C TYR A 40 -3.08 -0.62 1.88
N ILE A 41 -2.73 -1.90 1.81
CA ILE A 41 -2.28 -2.57 0.59
C ILE A 41 -3.04 -3.89 0.45
N LYS A 42 -3.12 -4.42 -0.77
CA LYS A 42 -3.64 -5.74 -1.08
C LYS A 42 -2.60 -6.55 -1.82
N ARG A 43 -2.53 -7.85 -1.52
CA ARG A 43 -1.75 -8.80 -2.31
C ARG A 43 -2.53 -9.18 -3.56
N ILE A 44 -1.95 -8.93 -4.74
CA ILE A 44 -2.53 -9.31 -6.03
C ILE A 44 -2.13 -10.75 -6.38
N LYS A 45 -0.82 -11.05 -6.25
CA LYS A 45 -0.26 -12.40 -6.39
C LYS A 45 1.01 -12.51 -5.55
N ARG A 46 1.70 -13.66 -5.62
CA ARG A 46 2.99 -13.83 -4.95
C ARG A 46 3.95 -12.72 -5.39
N ASN A 47 4.52 -12.02 -4.41
CA ASN A 47 5.43 -10.88 -4.61
C ASN A 47 4.84 -9.67 -5.38
N LEU A 48 3.52 -9.50 -5.43
CA LEU A 48 2.90 -8.33 -6.07
C LEU A 48 1.79 -7.76 -5.20
N TYR A 49 1.87 -6.46 -4.95
CA TYR A 49 0.98 -5.71 -4.07
C TYR A 49 0.46 -4.46 -4.77
N ALA A 50 -0.73 -4.02 -4.36
CA ALA A 50 -1.31 -2.75 -4.78
C ALA A 50 -1.73 -1.92 -3.57
N ALA A 51 -1.49 -0.62 -3.60
CA ALA A 51 -2.01 0.31 -2.60
C ALA A 51 -3.53 0.47 -2.75
N VAL A 52 -4.23 0.50 -1.63
CA VAL A 52 -5.66 0.77 -1.59
C VAL A 52 -5.83 2.29 -1.57
N SER A 53 -6.46 2.84 -2.60
CA SER A 53 -6.78 4.26 -2.65
C SER A 53 -7.86 4.57 -1.61
N PHE A 54 -7.54 5.42 -0.61
CA PHE A 54 -8.53 6.01 0.29
C PHE A 54 -9.15 7.25 -0.34
N GLU A 55 -9.53 7.15 -1.61
CA GLU A 55 -10.44 8.11 -2.21
C GLU A 55 -11.73 8.00 -1.39
N LYS A 56 -11.85 8.86 -0.37
CA LYS A 56 -13.08 9.07 0.39
C LYS A 56 -14.12 9.22 -0.71
N LYS A 57 -15.08 8.28 -0.83
CA LYS A 57 -16.19 8.40 -1.78
C LYS A 57 -16.69 9.82 -1.66
N ARG A 58 -16.31 10.69 -2.59
CA ARG A 58 -16.83 12.05 -2.65
C ARG A 58 -18.23 11.78 -3.13
N ASN A 59 -19.17 11.68 -2.19
CA ASN A 59 -20.58 11.62 -2.48
C ASN A 59 -20.84 12.85 -3.35
N ASN A 60 -20.92 12.63 -4.66
CA ASN A 60 -21.44 13.61 -5.59
C ASN A 60 -22.96 13.62 -5.39
N SER A 61 -23.38 14.11 -4.23
CA SER A 61 -24.75 14.52 -3.96
C SER A 61 -24.97 15.88 -4.62
N ASN A 62 -24.78 15.94 -5.94
CA ASN A 62 -25.17 17.07 -6.78
C ASN A 62 -25.39 16.54 -8.20
N LYS A 63 -26.63 16.14 -8.47
CA LYS A 63 -27.28 16.19 -9.79
C LYS A 63 -28.76 16.46 -9.49
N ILE A 64 -29.10 17.75 -9.49
CA ILE A 64 -30.07 18.42 -10.38
C ILE A 64 -31.47 17.84 -10.21
#